data_AF-A0A1G0NP35-F1
#
_entry.id   AF-A0A1G0NP35-F1
#
_cell.length_a   1.000
_cell.length_b   1.000
_cell.length_c   1.000
_cell.angle_alpha   90.00
_cell.angle_beta   90.00
_cell.angle_gamma   90.00
#
_symmetry.space_group_name_H-M   'P 1'
#
loop_
_entity.id
_entity.type
_entity.pdbx_description
1 polymer ?
#
loop_
_entity_poly.entity_id
_entity_poly.type
_entity_poly.pdbx_seq_one_letter_code
_entity_poly.pdbx_strand_id
1 'polypeptide(L)'
;MLAMHWARIIELLSAAEMALDLVRDPEITGTKFRTIPTETPTEGVGIVEAPRGTLTHHYTTDERGILKRVNLTVGTTNNNAPISMSINKAARGLIKKGVEVSEGTLNKIEMAFRSYDPCFGCATHSMPGKMPLIVRIRDAAGTVLEEIKRN
;
A
#
# COMPACT_ATOMS: atom_id res chain seq x y z
N MET A 1 -4.70 -0.72 -15.50
CA MET A 1 -5.18 -0.56 -14.11
C MET A 1 -5.58 -1.91 -13.50
N LEU A 2 -6.47 -2.68 -14.15
CA LEU A 2 -6.89 -4.01 -13.66
C LEU A 2 -5.81 -5.12 -13.74
N ALA A 3 -4.73 -4.91 -14.49
CA ALA A 3 -3.62 -5.87 -14.59
C ALA A 3 -2.92 -6.15 -13.25
N MET A 4 -3.04 -5.26 -12.25
CA MET A 4 -2.47 -5.50 -10.92
C MET A 4 -3.12 -6.68 -10.20
N HIS A 5 -4.39 -6.97 -10.45
CA HIS A 5 -5.02 -8.18 -9.92
C HIS A 5 -4.42 -9.44 -10.53
N TRP A 6 -4.10 -9.42 -11.83
CA TRP A 6 -3.44 -10.54 -12.51
C TRP A 6 -2.03 -10.76 -12.01
N ALA A 7 -1.24 -9.68 -11.87
CA ALA A 7 0.10 -9.76 -11.28
C ALA A 7 0.06 -10.37 -9.88
N ARG A 8 -0.90 -9.99 -9.03
CA ARG A 8 -1.05 -10.55 -7.69
C ARG A 8 -1.38 -12.04 -7.68
N ILE A 9 -2.12 -12.54 -8.66
CA ILE A 9 -2.38 -13.99 -8.79
C ILE A 9 -1.09 -14.73 -9.14
N ILE A 10 -0.26 -14.15 -10.02
CA ILE A 10 1.06 -14.71 -10.36
C ILE A 10 1.96 -14.73 -9.13
N GLU A 11 2.01 -13.64 -8.37
CA GLU A 11 2.76 -13.56 -7.11
C GLU A 11 2.25 -14.56 -6.06
N LEU A 12 0.93 -14.76 -5.97
CA LEU A 12 0.34 -15.75 -5.06
C LEU A 12 0.78 -17.18 -5.43
N LEU A 13 0.77 -17.53 -6.71
CA LEU A 13 1.25 -18.83 -7.18
C LEU A 13 2.75 -18.99 -6.88
N SER A 14 3.56 -18.00 -7.23
CA SER A 14 5.00 -18.01 -6.99
C SER A 14 5.33 -18.11 -5.50
N ALA A 15 4.59 -17.43 -4.62
CA ALA A 15 4.75 -17.55 -3.18
C ALA A 15 4.42 -18.95 -2.66
N ALA A 16 3.40 -19.61 -3.23
CA ALA A 16 3.07 -20.99 -2.88
C ALA A 16 4.16 -21.98 -3.32
N GLU A 17 4.73 -21.79 -4.52
CA GLU A 17 5.86 -22.58 -5.02
C GLU A 17 7.11 -22.40 -4.15
N MET A 18 7.46 -21.15 -3.83
CA MET A 18 8.60 -20.83 -2.98
C MET A 18 8.42 -21.38 -1.55
N ALA A 19 7.20 -21.35 -1.01
CA ALA A 19 6.91 -21.94 0.28
C ALA A 19 7.16 -23.46 0.29
N LEU A 20 6.79 -24.16 -0.80
CA LEU A 20 7.07 -25.59 -0.94
C LEU A 20 8.57 -25.88 -1.00
N ASP A 21 9.32 -25.06 -1.73
CA ASP A 21 10.78 -25.20 -1.82
C ASP A 21 11.45 -24.97 -0.47
N LEU A 22 11.06 -23.93 0.27
CA LEU A 22 11.57 -23.64 1.61
C LEU A 22 11.26 -24.79 2.59
N VAL A 23 10.04 -25.34 2.57
CA VAL A 23 9.66 -26.47 3.45
C VAL A 23 10.45 -27.75 3.12
N ARG A 24 10.91 -27.90 1.88
CA ARG A 24 11.72 -29.04 1.45
C ARG A 24 13.21 -28.87 1.76
N ASP A 25 13.66 -27.67 2.08
CA ASP A 25 15.04 -27.40 2.44
C ASP A 25 15.36 -28.07 3.80
N PRO A 26 16.33 -29.01 3.88
CA PRO A 26 16.71 -29.62 5.13
C PRO A 26 17.15 -28.61 6.21
N GLU A 27 17.67 -27.45 5.81
CA GLU A 27 18.07 -26.38 6.73
C GLU A 27 16.90 -25.76 7.49
N ILE A 28 15.65 -25.88 7.00
CA ILE A 28 14.47 -25.29 7.68
C ILE A 28 14.26 -25.86 9.09
N THR A 29 14.77 -27.07 9.35
CA THR A 29 14.74 -27.73 10.67
C THR A 29 16.11 -27.75 11.35
N GLY A 30 17.09 -27.04 10.80
CA GLY A 30 18.44 -26.94 11.33
C GLY A 30 18.50 -26.29 12.71
N THR A 31 19.58 -26.55 13.44
CA THR A 31 19.80 -26.00 14.79
C THR A 31 20.52 -24.66 14.80
N LYS A 32 20.98 -24.18 13.63
CA LYS A 32 21.72 -22.92 13.46
C LYS A 32 20.81 -21.81 12.93
N PHE A 33 19.92 -21.29 13.76
CA PHE A 33 18.91 -20.28 13.38
C PHE A 33 19.17 -18.88 13.93
N ARG A 34 20.24 -18.69 14.72
CA ARG A 34 20.50 -17.42 15.40
C ARG A 34 21.99 -17.07 15.43
N THR A 35 22.29 -15.85 15.03
CA THR A 35 23.58 -15.19 15.26
C THR A 35 23.40 -14.15 16.36
N ILE A 36 24.26 -14.18 17.38
CA ILE A 36 24.22 -13.20 18.48
C ILE A 36 24.94 -11.92 18.02
N PRO A 37 24.31 -10.74 18.13
CA PRO A 37 24.98 -9.48 17.83
C PRO A 37 26.24 -9.31 18.70
N THR A 38 27.34 -8.88 18.08
CA THR A 38 28.63 -8.68 18.75
C THR A 38 28.87 -7.24 19.21
N GLU A 39 28.01 -6.31 18.78
CA GLU A 39 28.14 -4.88 19.06
C GLU A 39 26.77 -4.22 19.25
N THR A 40 26.77 -3.07 19.93
CA THR A 40 25.55 -2.25 20.05
C THR A 40 25.26 -1.60 18.70
N PRO A 41 24.10 -1.86 18.07
CA PRO A 41 23.76 -1.22 16.80
C PRO A 41 23.58 0.28 17.03
N THR A 42 24.00 1.09 16.04
CA THR A 42 23.84 2.55 16.02
C THR A 42 22.86 3.01 14.94
N GLU A 43 22.79 2.26 13.83
CA GLU A 43 21.89 2.50 12.70
C GLU A 43 21.61 1.17 11.97
N GLY A 44 20.40 1.03 11.44
CA GLY A 44 20.02 -0.15 10.66
C GLY A 44 18.91 0.15 9.68
N VAL A 45 19.04 -0.39 8.47
CA VAL A 45 18.02 -0.30 7.41
C VAL A 45 17.64 -1.72 6.97
N GLY A 46 16.36 -2.06 7.12
CA GLY A 46 15.77 -3.29 6.61
C GLY A 46 14.84 -2.98 5.45
N ILE A 47 15.02 -3.70 4.34
CA ILE A 47 14.18 -3.55 3.15
C ILE A 47 13.67 -4.93 2.73
N VAL A 48 12.36 -5.03 2.52
CA VAL A 48 11.71 -6.23 1.97
C VAL A 48 10.62 -5.84 1.00
N GLU A 49 10.28 -6.72 0.06
CA GLU A 49 9.07 -6.56 -0.74
C GLU A 49 7.87 -7.08 0.05
N ALA A 50 7.06 -6.15 0.57
CA ALA A 50 5.77 -6.51 1.12
C ALA A 50 4.77 -6.73 -0.03
N PRO A 51 3.64 -7.43 0.19
CA PRO A 51 2.67 -7.73 -0.88
C PRO A 51 2.04 -6.49 -1.57
N ARG A 52 2.28 -5.29 -1.04
CA ARG A 52 1.73 -4.01 -1.53
C ARG A 52 2.82 -3.04 -2.00
N GLY A 53 4.04 -3.54 -2.22
CA GLY A 53 5.23 -2.80 -2.62
C GLY A 53 6.30 -2.73 -1.53
N THR A 54 7.44 -2.14 -1.90
CA THR A 54 8.65 -2.06 -1.06
C THR A 54 8.40 -1.48 0.32
N LEU A 55 8.86 -2.21 1.35
CA LEU A 55 8.80 -1.83 2.76
C LEU A 55 10.21 -1.54 3.25
N THR A 56 10.41 -0.32 3.74
CA THR A 56 11.68 0.17 4.30
C THR A 56 11.49 0.55 5.75
N HIS A 57 12.26 -0.10 6.63
CA HIS A 57 12.37 0.24 8.04
C HIS A 57 13.78 0.80 8.29
N HIS A 58 13.87 2.03 8.79
CA HIS A 58 15.14 2.68 9.11
C HIS A 58 15.11 3.12 10.57
N TYR A 59 16.09 2.64 11.33
CA TYR A 59 16.23 2.88 12.76
C TYR A 59 17.61 3.44 13.07
N THR A 60 17.67 4.35 14.05
CA THR A 60 18.92 4.79 14.68
C THR A 60 18.77 4.74 16.20
N THR A 61 19.86 4.47 16.89
CA THR A 61 19.88 4.14 18.32
C THR A 61 20.94 4.95 19.08
N ASP A 62 20.78 5.01 20.40
CA ASP A 62 21.79 5.52 21.33
C ASP A 62 22.82 4.43 21.70
N GLU A 63 23.80 4.80 22.53
CA GLU A 63 24.82 3.91 23.06
C GLU A 63 24.28 2.74 23.91
N ARG A 64 23.01 2.79 24.30
CA ARG A 64 22.29 1.73 25.02
C ARG A 64 21.39 0.91 24.08
N GLY A 65 21.39 1.18 22.78
CA GLY A 65 20.52 0.53 21.80
C GLY A 65 19.08 1.03 21.80
N ILE A 66 18.79 2.17 22.42
CA ILE A 66 17.45 2.76 22.48
C ILE A 66 17.20 3.62 21.24
N LEU A 67 16.05 3.43 20.60
CA LEU A 67 15.69 4.14 19.37
C LEU A 67 15.65 5.66 19.58
N LYS A 68 16.45 6.41 18.81
CA LYS A 68 16.42 7.89 18.74
C LYS A 68 15.59 8.40 17.57
N ARG A 69 15.61 7.70 16.44
CA ARG A 69 14.86 8.06 15.23
C ARG A 69 14.41 6.80 14.50
N VAL A 70 13.18 6.87 14.00
CA VAL A 70 12.56 5.84 13.17
C VAL A 70 12.00 6.50 11.93
N ASN A 71 12.28 5.90 10.76
CA ASN A 71 11.68 6.28 9.49
C ASN A 71 11.09 5.03 8.82
N LEU A 72 9.81 5.09 8.45
CA LEU A 72 9.07 3.97 7.88
C LEU A 72 8.45 4.39 6.55
N THR A 73 8.99 3.86 5.46
CA THR A 73 8.41 4.02 4.11
C THR A 73 7.79 2.69 3.70
N VAL A 74 6.48 2.65 3.48
CA VAL A 74 5.77 1.40 3.22
C VAL A 74 5.19 1.35 1.80
N GLY A 75 4.92 0.15 1.31
CA GLY A 75 4.52 -0.07 -0.08
C GLY A 75 3.35 0.81 -0.55
N THR A 76 2.27 0.93 0.23
CA THR A 76 1.12 1.77 -0.17
C THR A 76 1.45 3.27 -0.20
N THR A 77 2.39 3.75 0.63
CA THR A 77 2.83 5.16 0.59
C THR A 77 3.48 5.50 -0.74
N ASN A 78 4.30 4.59 -1.28
CA ASN A 78 4.91 4.74 -2.60
C ASN A 78 3.86 4.81 -3.72
N ASN A 79 2.70 4.18 -3.51
CA ASN A 79 1.59 4.14 -4.47
C ASN A 79 0.58 5.28 -4.33
N ASN A 80 0.74 6.23 -3.40
CA ASN A 80 -0.27 7.28 -3.16
C ASN A 80 -0.54 8.16 -4.40
N ALA A 81 0.53 8.58 -5.08
CA ALA A 81 0.43 9.37 -6.31
C ALA A 81 -0.27 8.60 -7.46
N PRO A 82 0.17 7.39 -7.85
CA PRO A 82 -0.49 6.64 -8.92
C PRO A 82 -1.93 6.26 -8.57
N ILE A 83 -2.26 5.97 -7.30
CA ILE A 83 -3.65 5.76 -6.85
C ILE A 83 -4.50 7.01 -7.14
N SER A 84 -4.03 8.19 -6.72
CA SER A 84 -4.75 9.45 -6.90
C SER A 84 -4.96 9.79 -8.39
N MET A 85 -3.93 9.58 -9.21
CA MET A 85 -4.00 9.76 -10.66
C MET A 85 -4.99 8.79 -11.31
N SER A 86 -5.00 7.53 -10.87
CA SER A 86 -5.90 6.50 -11.35
C SER A 86 -7.37 6.80 -11.04
N ILE A 87 -7.66 7.24 -9.81
CA ILE A 87 -9.00 7.69 -9.41
C ILE A 87 -9.44 8.88 -10.25
N ASN A 88 -8.59 9.90 -10.42
CA ASN A 88 -8.90 11.07 -11.24
C ASN A 88 -9.18 10.68 -12.71
N LYS A 89 -8.37 9.79 -13.28
CA LYS A 89 -8.57 9.28 -14.64
C LYS A 89 -9.89 8.51 -14.77
N ALA A 90 -10.22 7.65 -13.82
CA ALA A 90 -11.48 6.91 -13.79
C ALA A 90 -12.68 7.86 -13.68
N ALA A 91 -12.61 8.84 -12.77
CA ALA A 91 -13.67 9.83 -12.57
C ALA A 91 -13.91 10.67 -13.83
N ARG A 92 -12.85 11.19 -14.48
CA ARG A 92 -12.96 11.93 -15.76
C ARG A 92 -13.51 11.07 -16.91
N GLY A 93 -13.25 9.77 -16.87
CA GLY A 93 -13.76 8.81 -17.86
C GLY A 93 -15.26 8.57 -17.72
N LEU A 94 -15.77 8.52 -16.49
CA LEU A 94 -17.13 8.08 -16.17
C LEU A 94 -18.11 9.22 -15.88
N ILE A 95 -17.64 10.32 -15.30
CA ILE A 95 -18.48 11.50 -14.99
C ILE A 95 -18.48 12.42 -16.20
N LYS A 96 -19.66 12.60 -16.82
CA LYS A 96 -19.88 13.44 -18.00
C LYS A 96 -21.00 14.44 -17.75
N LYS A 97 -20.97 15.58 -18.45
CA LYS A 97 -22.01 16.62 -18.32
C LYS A 97 -23.38 16.03 -18.66
N GLY A 98 -24.36 16.25 -17.78
CA GLY A 98 -25.74 15.78 -17.96
C GLY A 98 -25.96 14.29 -17.66
N VAL A 99 -24.93 13.57 -17.20
CA VAL A 99 -25.07 12.18 -16.75
C VAL A 99 -25.10 12.15 -15.23
N GLU A 100 -26.14 11.54 -14.66
CA GLU A 100 -26.29 11.37 -13.22
C GLU A 100 -25.17 10.47 -12.65
N VAL A 101 -24.59 10.90 -11.52
CA VAL A 101 -23.57 10.13 -10.81
C VAL A 101 -24.25 9.12 -9.88
N SER A 102 -24.47 7.91 -10.39
CA SER A 102 -25.03 6.81 -9.61
C SER A 102 -24.00 6.10 -8.73
N GLU A 103 -24.47 5.32 -7.77
CA GLU A 103 -23.64 4.38 -6.99
C GLU A 103 -22.83 3.43 -7.88
N GLY A 104 -23.39 3.00 -9.02
CA GLY A 104 -22.67 2.16 -9.98
C GLY A 104 -21.45 2.87 -10.59
N THR A 105 -21.56 4.18 -10.81
CA THR A 105 -20.44 5.02 -11.26
C THR A 105 -19.38 5.15 -10.18
N LEU A 106 -19.77 5.44 -8.94
CA LEU A 106 -18.85 5.55 -7.80
C LEU A 106 -18.10 4.24 -7.53
N ASN A 107 -18.79 3.10 -7.56
CA ASN A 107 -18.15 1.80 -7.38
C ASN A 107 -17.12 1.50 -8.48
N LYS A 108 -17.37 1.89 -9.74
CA LYS A 108 -16.38 1.75 -10.82
C LYS A 108 -15.16 2.65 -10.62
N ILE A 109 -15.32 3.84 -10.04
CA ILE A 109 -14.21 4.71 -9.65
C ILE A 109 -13.42 4.07 -8.49
N GLU A 110 -14.12 3.47 -7.51
CA GLU A 110 -13.49 2.73 -6.41
C GLU A 110 -12.72 1.49 -6.89
N MET A 111 -13.10 0.86 -7.99
CA MET A 111 -12.31 -0.24 -8.57
C MET A 111 -10.89 0.20 -8.97
N ALA A 112 -10.72 1.45 -9.43
CA ALA A 112 -9.41 2.02 -9.71
C ALA A 112 -8.54 2.18 -8.45
N PHE A 113 -9.18 2.41 -7.30
CA PHE A 113 -8.52 2.44 -6.00
C PHE A 113 -8.17 1.02 -5.51
N ARG A 114 -9.15 0.10 -5.53
CA ARG A 114 -9.01 -1.29 -5.05
C ARG A 114 -8.00 -2.10 -5.87
N SER A 115 -7.72 -1.74 -7.12
CA SER A 115 -6.73 -2.45 -7.94
C SER A 115 -5.33 -2.46 -7.33
N TYR A 116 -5.00 -1.46 -6.51
CA TYR A 116 -3.71 -1.35 -5.84
C TYR A 116 -3.61 -2.15 -4.53
N ASP A 117 -4.69 -2.79 -4.06
CA ASP A 117 -4.79 -3.39 -2.71
C ASP A 117 -4.18 -2.47 -1.62
N PRO A 118 -4.69 -1.22 -1.49
CA PRO A 118 -4.06 -0.24 -0.60
C PRO A 118 -4.26 -0.62 0.87
N CYS A 119 -3.17 -0.66 1.65
CA CYS A 119 -3.23 -0.73 3.11
C CYS A 119 -2.97 0.66 3.70
N PHE A 120 -4.02 1.45 3.94
CA PHE A 120 -3.84 2.78 4.51
C PHE A 120 -3.49 2.83 6.00
N GLY A 121 -3.87 1.82 6.78
CA GLY A 121 -3.36 1.66 8.15
C GLY A 121 -1.84 1.50 8.16
N CYS A 122 -1.30 0.75 7.19
CA CYS A 122 0.14 0.65 6.96
C CYS A 122 0.71 1.98 6.46
N ALA A 123 0.09 2.58 5.43
CA ALA A 123 0.61 3.79 4.75
C ALA A 123 0.77 5.00 5.68
N THR A 124 -0.16 5.15 6.61
CA THR A 124 -0.22 6.27 7.55
C THR A 124 0.34 5.93 8.93
N HIS A 125 0.69 4.66 9.15
CA HIS A 125 1.15 4.14 10.45
C HIS A 125 0.21 4.50 11.61
N SER A 126 -1.09 4.63 11.32
CA SER A 126 -2.12 5.10 12.26
C SER A 126 -3.27 4.08 12.36
N MET A 127 -3.65 3.71 13.59
CA MET A 127 -4.85 2.92 13.91
C MET A 127 -6.14 3.70 13.52
N PRO A 128 -7.26 3.04 13.19
CA PRO A 128 -8.22 3.54 12.19
C PRO A 128 -9.04 4.75 12.65
N GLY A 129 -8.74 5.92 12.07
CA GLY A 129 -9.73 6.96 11.83
C GLY A 129 -10.44 6.68 10.51
N LYS A 130 -11.77 6.82 10.45
CA LYS A 130 -12.54 6.67 9.21
C LYS A 130 -11.92 7.55 8.12
N MET A 131 -11.51 6.95 7.00
CA MET A 131 -10.95 7.67 5.85
C MET A 131 -11.95 7.61 4.69
N PRO A 132 -12.85 8.59 4.61
CA PRO A 132 -13.87 8.59 3.60
C PRO A 132 -13.28 8.89 2.22
N LEU A 133 -13.73 8.17 1.19
CA LEU A 133 -13.52 8.56 -0.19
C LEU A 133 -14.30 9.85 -0.44
N ILE A 134 -13.59 10.91 -0.80
CA ILE A 134 -14.19 12.22 -1.13
C ILE A 134 -14.04 12.42 -2.64
N VAL A 135 -15.17 12.44 -3.35
CA VAL A 135 -15.22 12.79 -4.77
C VAL A 135 -15.78 14.20 -4.89
N ARG A 136 -14.95 15.12 -5.40
CA ARG A 136 -15.36 16.52 -5.68
C ARG A 136 -15.53 16.71 -7.17
N ILE A 137 -16.75 17.01 -7.59
CA ILE A 137 -17.08 17.38 -8.97
C ILE A 137 -16.97 18.90 -9.06
N ARG A 138 -16.17 19.39 -10.00
CA ARG A 138 -15.93 20.83 -10.20
C ARG A 138 -16.35 21.26 -11.60
N ASP A 139 -16.84 22.49 -11.72
CA ASP A 139 -17.07 23.13 -13.01
C ASP A 139 -15.74 23.59 -13.66
N ALA A 140 -15.84 24.19 -14.85
CA ALA A 140 -14.68 24.70 -15.59
C ALA A 140 -13.96 25.87 -14.88
N ALA A 141 -14.65 26.59 -13.98
CA ALA A 141 -14.09 27.66 -13.17
C ALA A 141 -13.44 27.14 -11.87
N GLY A 142 -13.55 25.83 -11.59
CA GLY A 142 -13.03 25.18 -10.40
C GLY A 142 -13.99 25.21 -9.20
N THR A 143 -15.19 25.77 -9.36
CA THR A 143 -16.26 25.76 -8.35
C THR A 143 -16.69 24.32 -8.08
N VAL A 144 -16.80 23.93 -6.81
CA VAL A 144 -17.34 22.61 -6.46
C VAL A 144 -18.83 22.61 -6.73
N LEU A 145 -19.26 21.81 -7.71
CA LEU A 145 -20.67 21.58 -8.02
C LEU A 145 -21.28 20.58 -7.04
N GLU A 146 -20.51 19.56 -6.66
CA GLU A 146 -20.96 18.48 -5.81
C GLU A 146 -19.78 17.84 -5.06
N GLU A 147 -19.99 17.48 -3.80
CA GLU A 147 -19.05 16.70 -3.00
C GLU A 147 -19.77 15.45 -2.46
N ILE A 148 -19.27 14.28 -2.85
CA ILE A 148 -19.79 12.99 -2.42
C ILE A 148 -18.77 12.35 -1.48
N LYS A 149 -19.23 11.89 -0.31
CA LYS A 149 -18.41 11.33 0.75
C LYS A 149 -18.87 9.92 1.10
N ARG A 150 -18.01 8.92 0.92
CA ARG A 150 -18.29 7.51 1.28
C ARG A 150 -17.34 7.06 2.40
N ASN A 151 -17.90 6.66 3.55
CA ASN A 151 -17.14 6.13 4.69
C ASN A 151 -16.74 4.67 4.49
#